data_AF-A0A540WL91-F1
#
_entry.id   AF-A0A540WL91-F1
#
_cell.length_a   1.000
_cell.length_b   1.000
_cell.length_c   1.000
_cell.angle_alpha   90.00
_cell.angle_beta   90.00
_cell.angle_gamma   90.00
#
_symmetry.space_group_name_H-M   'P 1'
#
loop_
_entity.id
_entity.type
_entity.pdbx_description
1 polymer ?
#
loop_
_entity_poly.entity_id
_entity_poly.type
_entity_poly.pdbx_seq_one_letter_code
_entity_poly.pdbx_strand_id
1 'polypeptide(L)'
;MSSKFLQVFVSNARSDNAELLKALDAKASLQQVLTFCENYRIRGIGRFLLYGDAEALHACLYKSGRAYLSLMEKVPESQWVTSRSAPFFDALAAQDLDGAREIARRARRTWQQGMEYKEDFLYVHFLMSRFFLGETDARLVELLADYEQVLQGSEDLRLPLCHALLKGDGEEVARALETFLVAERARQDRLLQREKISEERWATVAQVSVEGLALMTLAEHAGLPLVGEFPFVPSLARARGRPRLPVDSWRSLD
;
A
#
# COMPACT_ATOMS: atom_id res chain seq x y z
N MET A 1 -14.80 16.78 -7.95
CA MET A 1 -15.40 17.57 -6.86
C MET A 1 -15.09 16.86 -5.55
N SER A 2 -14.50 17.55 -4.57
CA SER A 2 -14.24 16.96 -3.25
C SER A 2 -15.56 16.70 -2.53
N SER A 3 -15.72 15.54 -1.86
CA SER A 3 -16.93 15.25 -1.09
C SER A 3 -17.11 16.27 0.02
N LYS A 4 -18.33 16.77 0.20
CA LYS A 4 -18.68 17.69 1.30
C LYS A 4 -18.44 17.09 2.70
N PHE A 5 -18.32 15.76 2.78
CA PHE A 5 -18.10 15.04 4.04
C PHE A 5 -16.63 14.72 4.30
N LEU A 6 -15.69 15.15 3.44
CA LEU A 6 -14.29 14.76 3.58
C LEU A 6 -13.68 15.18 4.92
N GLN A 7 -14.07 16.34 5.47
CA GLN A 7 -13.66 16.75 6.81
C GLN A 7 -14.19 15.83 7.91
N VAL A 8 -15.44 15.36 7.76
CA VAL A 8 -16.06 14.40 8.68
C VAL A 8 -15.31 13.07 8.65
N PHE A 9 -14.99 12.55 7.46
CA PHE A 9 -14.22 11.32 7.30
C PHE A 9 -12.83 11.41 7.95
N VAL A 10 -12.12 12.53 7.76
CA VAL A 10 -10.83 12.76 8.43
C VAL A 10 -10.98 12.78 9.96
N SER A 11 -12.03 13.41 10.47
CA SER A 11 -12.32 13.45 11.91
C SER A 11 -12.67 12.07 12.47
N ASN A 12 -13.53 11.32 11.78
CA ASN A 12 -13.96 9.98 12.19
C ASN A 12 -12.78 9.02 12.25
N ALA A 13 -11.95 8.97 11.20
CA ALA A 13 -10.76 8.13 11.19
C ALA A 13 -9.77 8.45 12.34
N ARG A 14 -9.72 9.71 12.81
CA ARG A 14 -8.94 10.08 14.01
C ARG A 14 -9.59 9.53 15.28
N SER A 15 -10.88 9.75 15.46
CA SER A 15 -11.65 9.24 16.61
C SER A 15 -11.58 7.73 16.70
N ASP A 16 -11.79 7.03 15.58
CA ASP A 16 -11.75 5.57 15.50
C ASP A 16 -10.37 5.03 15.88
N ASN A 17 -9.28 5.69 15.44
CA ASN A 17 -7.94 5.33 15.90
C ASN A 17 -7.74 5.56 17.41
N ALA A 18 -8.35 6.59 18.00
CA ALA A 18 -8.26 6.81 19.45
C ALA A 18 -8.95 5.71 20.25
N GLU A 19 -10.04 5.15 19.72
CA GLU A 19 -10.73 4.00 20.32
C GLU A 19 -9.97 2.70 20.09
N LEU A 20 -9.56 2.44 18.84
CA LEU A 20 -8.79 1.25 18.47
C LEU A 20 -7.47 1.16 19.21
N LEU A 21 -6.74 2.27 19.40
CA LEU A 21 -5.46 2.26 20.11
C LEU A 21 -5.61 1.70 21.54
N LYS A 22 -6.69 2.07 22.24
CA LYS A 22 -6.99 1.54 23.58
C LYS A 22 -7.26 0.04 23.54
N ALA A 23 -7.98 -0.44 22.53
CA ALA A 23 -8.30 -1.86 22.37
C ALA A 23 -7.08 -2.71 21.97
N LEU A 24 -6.21 -2.14 21.14
CA LEU A 24 -5.00 -2.76 20.61
C LEU A 24 -3.89 -2.92 21.67
N ASP A 25 -4.04 -2.31 22.85
CA ASP A 25 -3.05 -2.47 23.93
C ASP A 25 -3.03 -3.88 24.53
N ALA A 26 -4.15 -4.62 24.51
CA ALA A 26 -4.27 -5.97 25.06
C ALA A 26 -3.93 -7.09 24.06
N LYS A 27 -4.82 -7.32 23.07
CA LYS A 27 -4.67 -8.34 22.02
C LYS A 27 -5.30 -7.81 20.74
N ALA A 28 -4.60 -7.98 19.62
CA ALA A 28 -5.05 -7.46 18.33
C ALA A 28 -5.42 -8.60 17.37
N SER A 29 -6.50 -8.44 16.61
CA SER A 29 -6.71 -9.20 15.38
C SER A 29 -6.03 -8.49 14.20
N LEU A 30 -5.70 -9.24 13.14
CA LEU A 30 -5.15 -8.63 11.92
C LEU A 30 -6.09 -7.54 11.38
N GLN A 31 -7.40 -7.78 11.42
CA GLN A 31 -8.38 -6.82 10.93
C GLN A 31 -8.34 -5.49 11.69
N GLN A 32 -8.23 -5.52 13.03
CA GLN A 32 -8.13 -4.30 13.83
C GLN A 32 -6.86 -3.51 13.52
N VAL A 33 -5.72 -4.20 13.35
CA VAL A 33 -4.46 -3.55 12.96
C VAL A 33 -4.58 -2.90 11.59
N LEU A 34 -5.15 -3.62 10.61
CA LEU A 34 -5.33 -3.09 9.25
C LEU A 34 -6.30 -1.91 9.21
N THR A 35 -7.40 -1.96 9.97
CA THR A 35 -8.31 -0.82 10.09
C THR A 35 -7.62 0.39 10.73
N PHE A 36 -6.81 0.18 11.77
CA PHE A 36 -6.03 1.26 12.40
C PHE A 36 -5.06 1.94 11.40
N CYS A 37 -4.42 1.14 10.55
CA CYS A 37 -3.55 1.60 9.48
C CYS A 37 -4.32 2.33 8.36
N GLU A 38 -5.46 1.77 7.94
CA GLU A 38 -6.32 2.38 6.91
C GLU A 38 -6.85 3.75 7.36
N ASN A 39 -7.18 3.92 8.64
CA ASN A 39 -7.58 5.22 9.19
C ASN A 39 -6.48 6.28 9.08
N TYR A 40 -5.20 5.91 9.25
CA TYR A 40 -4.10 6.83 8.95
C TYR A 40 -4.09 7.20 7.47
N ARG A 41 -4.24 6.22 6.57
CA ARG A 41 -4.30 6.46 5.12
C ARG A 41 -5.46 7.41 4.75
N ILE A 42 -6.65 7.18 5.30
CA ILE A 42 -7.84 8.04 5.12
C ILE A 42 -7.55 9.47 5.57
N ARG A 43 -6.97 9.65 6.76
CA ARG A 43 -6.60 10.98 7.28
C ARG A 43 -5.59 11.68 6.38
N GLY A 44 -4.53 10.98 5.98
CA GLY A 44 -3.47 11.52 5.12
C GLY A 44 -4.02 11.97 3.77
N ILE A 45 -4.78 11.10 3.11
CA ILE A 45 -5.41 11.41 1.82
C ILE A 45 -6.43 12.53 1.96
N GLY A 46 -7.29 12.49 2.97
CA GLY A 46 -8.29 13.53 3.19
C GLY A 46 -7.66 14.91 3.42
N ARG A 47 -6.59 15.01 4.22
CA ARG A 47 -5.83 16.27 4.39
C ARG A 47 -5.18 16.74 3.09
N PHE A 48 -4.59 15.82 2.33
CA PHE A 48 -4.03 16.14 1.03
C PHE A 48 -5.06 16.67 0.04
N LEU A 49 -6.23 16.03 -0.05
CA LEU A 49 -7.31 16.47 -0.94
C LEU A 49 -7.97 17.78 -0.51
N LEU A 50 -8.02 18.07 0.80
CA LEU A 50 -8.58 19.33 1.33
C LEU A 50 -7.63 20.51 1.17
N TYR A 51 -6.32 20.30 1.37
CA TYR A 51 -5.36 21.39 1.57
C TYR A 51 -4.13 21.33 0.68
N GLY A 52 -3.98 20.30 -0.18
CA GLY A 52 -2.74 20.05 -0.91
C GLY A 52 -1.57 19.65 0.00
N ASP A 53 -1.85 19.23 1.24
CA ASP A 53 -0.84 18.96 2.27
C ASP A 53 -0.19 17.58 2.05
N ALA A 54 0.78 17.51 1.14
CA ALA A 54 1.56 16.30 0.88
C ALA A 54 2.37 15.88 2.11
N GLU A 55 2.77 16.80 2.98
CA GLU A 55 3.49 16.46 4.20
C GLU A 55 2.64 15.62 5.14
N ALA A 56 1.39 16.04 5.37
CA ALA A 56 0.45 15.28 6.17
C ALA A 56 0.10 13.91 5.56
N LEU A 57 0.02 13.81 4.23
CA LEU A 57 -0.15 12.52 3.56
C LEU A 57 1.00 11.58 3.90
N HIS A 58 2.23 11.99 3.60
CA HIS A 58 3.44 11.20 3.86
C HIS A 58 3.61 10.87 5.35
N ALA A 59 3.36 11.82 6.24
CA ALA A 59 3.39 11.61 7.69
C ALA A 59 2.39 10.54 8.16
N CYS A 60 1.15 10.56 7.63
CA CYS A 60 0.16 9.55 7.99
C CYS A 60 0.50 8.17 7.42
N LEU A 61 0.99 8.09 6.17
CA LEU A 61 1.43 6.83 5.57
C LEU A 61 2.63 6.24 6.34
N TYR A 62 3.58 7.08 6.77
CA TYR A 62 4.67 6.68 7.67
C TYR A 62 4.14 6.11 8.99
N LYS A 63 3.22 6.82 9.65
CA LYS A 63 2.58 6.35 10.89
C LYS A 63 1.85 5.01 10.68
N SER A 64 1.18 4.81 9.54
CA SER A 64 0.54 3.54 9.18
C SER A 64 1.54 2.37 9.13
N GLY A 65 2.64 2.52 8.37
CA GLY A 65 3.69 1.49 8.28
C GLY A 65 4.32 1.16 9.64
N ARG A 66 4.63 2.17 10.45
CA ARG A 66 5.22 1.99 11.78
C ARG A 66 4.26 1.41 12.82
N ALA A 67 2.98 1.77 12.73
CA ALA A 67 1.92 1.16 13.54
C ALA A 67 1.80 -0.33 13.22
N TYR A 68 1.74 -0.69 11.94
CA TYR A 68 1.65 -2.08 11.51
C TYR A 68 2.79 -2.93 12.09
N LEU A 69 4.04 -2.47 11.93
CA LEU A 69 5.21 -3.15 12.49
C LEU A 69 5.08 -3.40 13.99
N SER A 70 4.70 -2.36 14.74
CA SER A 70 4.61 -2.42 16.20
C SER A 70 3.45 -3.30 16.69
N LEU A 71 2.32 -3.28 15.98
CA LEU A 71 1.09 -3.95 16.39
C LEU A 71 1.00 -5.39 15.92
N MET A 72 1.69 -5.77 14.84
CA MET A 72 1.72 -7.14 14.33
C MET A 72 2.28 -8.15 15.34
N GLU A 73 3.14 -7.71 16.27
CA GLU A 73 3.65 -8.54 17.38
C GLU A 73 2.52 -9.03 18.31
N LYS A 74 1.37 -8.35 18.31
CA LYS A 74 0.19 -8.71 19.10
C LYS A 74 -0.83 -9.55 18.33
N VAL A 75 -0.61 -9.76 17.03
CA VAL A 75 -1.49 -10.53 16.15
C VAL A 75 -1.00 -11.99 16.10
N PRO A 76 -1.85 -12.99 16.35
CA PRO A 76 -1.46 -14.39 16.23
C PRO A 76 -0.92 -14.72 14.83
N GLU A 77 0.20 -15.45 14.74
CA GLU A 77 0.84 -15.82 13.46
C GLU A 77 -0.10 -16.57 12.50
N SER A 78 -1.08 -17.29 13.04
CA SER A 78 -2.12 -17.97 12.24
C SER A 78 -3.02 -17.01 11.46
N GLN A 79 -3.02 -15.72 11.79
CA GLN A 79 -3.75 -14.68 11.06
C GLN A 79 -2.87 -13.89 10.09
N TRP A 80 -1.56 -14.13 10.05
CA TRP A 80 -0.66 -13.32 9.22
C TRP A 80 -0.90 -13.63 7.74
N VAL A 81 -1.12 -12.60 6.93
CA VAL A 81 -1.44 -12.76 5.50
C VAL A 81 -0.62 -11.74 4.72
N THR A 82 0.30 -12.20 3.87
CA THR A 82 1.27 -11.33 3.20
C THR A 82 0.61 -10.40 2.19
N SER A 83 -0.34 -10.90 1.39
CA SER A 83 -1.12 -10.09 0.44
C SER A 83 -1.88 -8.92 1.09
N ARG A 84 -2.22 -9.05 2.37
CA ARG A 84 -2.97 -8.05 3.14
C ARG A 84 -2.08 -7.00 3.81
N SER A 85 -0.77 -7.01 3.52
CA SER A 85 0.19 -6.05 4.06
C SER A 85 0.07 -4.68 3.38
N ALA A 86 -1.13 -4.11 3.26
CA ALA A 86 -1.33 -2.77 2.72
C ALA A 86 -0.39 -1.70 3.34
N PRO A 87 -0.01 -1.79 4.64
CA PRO A 87 0.97 -0.90 5.25
C PRO A 87 2.41 -1.01 4.70
N PHE A 88 2.75 -2.07 3.98
CA PHE A 88 3.99 -2.14 3.18
C PHE A 88 3.99 -1.05 2.11
N PHE A 89 2.88 -0.89 1.38
CA PHE A 89 2.73 0.17 0.39
C PHE A 89 2.64 1.55 1.05
N ASP A 90 2.08 1.67 2.26
CA ASP A 90 2.13 2.95 3.01
C ASP A 90 3.57 3.36 3.32
N ALA A 91 4.39 2.42 3.82
CA ALA A 91 5.79 2.68 4.11
C ALA A 91 6.56 3.09 2.85
N LEU A 92 6.36 2.39 1.73
CA LEU A 92 6.95 2.75 0.44
C LEU A 92 6.51 4.11 -0.07
N ALA A 93 5.20 4.39 -0.07
CA ALA A 93 4.66 5.67 -0.52
C ALA A 93 5.13 6.84 0.36
N ALA A 94 5.45 6.59 1.64
CA ALA A 94 6.06 7.55 2.55
C ALA A 94 7.59 7.64 2.43
N GLN A 95 8.20 6.94 1.46
CA GLN A 95 9.65 6.79 1.28
C GLN A 95 10.39 6.23 2.51
N ASP A 96 9.70 5.45 3.35
CA ASP A 96 10.27 4.79 4.51
C ASP A 96 10.77 3.38 4.14
N LEU A 97 11.86 3.34 3.37
CA LEU A 97 12.45 2.09 2.90
C LEU A 97 12.89 1.17 4.04
N ASP A 98 13.26 1.73 5.19
CA ASP A 98 13.62 0.95 6.37
C ASP A 98 12.38 0.25 6.96
N GLY A 99 11.27 0.98 7.07
CA GLY A 99 9.99 0.41 7.49
C GLY A 99 9.50 -0.67 6.52
N ALA A 100 9.55 -0.40 5.21
CA ALA A 100 9.18 -1.37 4.19
C ALA A 100 10.04 -2.66 4.27
N ARG A 101 11.35 -2.51 4.51
CA ARG A 101 12.28 -3.64 4.71
C ARG A 101 11.95 -4.45 5.95
N GLU A 102 11.64 -3.80 7.06
CA GLU A 102 11.22 -4.48 8.30
C GLU A 102 9.91 -5.24 8.09
N ILE A 103 8.94 -4.66 7.37
CA ILE A 103 7.67 -5.32 7.06
C ILE A 103 7.94 -6.55 6.19
N ALA A 104 8.74 -6.42 5.14
CA ALA A 104 9.12 -7.52 4.25
C ALA A 104 9.76 -8.68 5.02
N ARG A 105 10.66 -8.39 5.97
CA ARG A 105 11.33 -9.40 6.80
C ARG A 105 10.38 -10.15 7.74
N ARG A 106 9.32 -9.49 8.22
CA ARG A 106 8.32 -10.08 9.11
C ARG A 106 7.19 -10.80 8.35
N ALA A 107 6.99 -10.48 7.06
CA ALA A 107 5.96 -11.09 6.25
C ALA A 107 6.16 -12.62 6.10
N ARG A 108 5.07 -13.36 5.92
CA ARG A 108 5.15 -14.80 5.64
C ARG A 108 5.81 -15.01 4.28
N ARG A 109 6.70 -16.01 4.21
CA ARG A 109 7.37 -16.45 2.98
C ARG A 109 6.60 -17.53 2.21
N THR A 110 5.51 -18.01 2.77
CA THR A 110 4.69 -19.08 2.20
C THR A 110 3.25 -18.62 2.12
N TRP A 111 2.61 -18.92 0.99
CA TRP A 111 1.19 -18.70 0.77
C TRP A 111 0.34 -19.33 1.87
N GLN A 112 -0.57 -18.55 2.45
CA GLN A 112 -1.53 -19.09 3.42
C GLN A 112 -2.84 -19.52 2.75
N GLN A 113 -2.88 -20.80 2.37
CA GLN A 113 -4.06 -21.40 1.74
C GLN A 113 -5.34 -21.19 2.57
N GLY A 114 -6.40 -20.78 1.88
CA GLY A 114 -7.72 -20.51 2.48
C GLY A 114 -7.86 -19.12 3.12
N MET A 115 -6.78 -18.34 3.20
CA MET A 115 -6.80 -17.00 3.81
C MET A 115 -6.44 -15.87 2.83
N GLU A 116 -5.71 -16.20 1.75
CA GLU A 116 -5.42 -15.28 0.65
C GLU A 116 -5.42 -16.00 -0.69
N TYR A 117 -5.71 -15.24 -1.74
CA TYR A 117 -5.50 -15.65 -3.12
C TYR A 117 -4.01 -15.79 -3.40
N LYS A 118 -3.62 -16.80 -4.18
CA LYS A 118 -2.21 -17.14 -4.36
C LYS A 118 -1.52 -16.09 -5.24
N GLU A 119 -2.21 -15.56 -6.23
CA GLU A 119 -1.79 -14.44 -7.07
C GLU A 119 -1.49 -13.18 -6.26
N ASP A 120 -2.35 -12.83 -5.29
CA ASP A 120 -2.13 -11.66 -4.42
C ASP A 120 -0.92 -11.86 -3.51
N PHE A 121 -0.73 -13.08 -3.00
CA PHE A 121 0.46 -13.44 -2.24
C PHE A 121 1.73 -13.28 -3.09
N LEU A 122 1.73 -13.85 -4.30
CA LEU A 122 2.89 -13.86 -5.18
C LEU A 122 3.30 -12.45 -5.62
N TYR A 123 2.33 -11.58 -5.90
CA TYR A 123 2.59 -10.17 -6.21
C TYR A 123 3.34 -9.45 -5.08
N VAL A 124 2.78 -9.45 -3.87
CA VAL A 124 3.39 -8.76 -2.73
C VAL A 124 4.72 -9.41 -2.34
N HIS A 125 4.77 -10.74 -2.36
CA HIS A 125 5.99 -11.49 -2.06
C HIS A 125 7.10 -11.18 -3.08
N PHE A 126 6.79 -11.07 -4.38
CA PHE A 126 7.77 -10.69 -5.39
C PHE A 126 8.38 -9.31 -5.10
N LEU A 127 7.56 -8.30 -4.80
CA LEU A 127 8.05 -6.96 -4.47
C LEU A 127 8.95 -7.00 -3.23
N MET A 128 8.56 -7.71 -2.18
CA MET A 128 9.37 -7.87 -0.97
C MET A 128 10.70 -8.58 -1.29
N SER A 129 10.64 -9.66 -2.07
CA SER A 129 11.80 -10.49 -2.44
C SER A 129 12.82 -9.72 -3.27
N ARG A 130 12.35 -9.01 -4.32
CA ARG A 130 13.20 -8.25 -5.25
C ARG A 130 13.94 -7.10 -4.58
N PHE A 131 13.29 -6.41 -3.65
CA PHE A 131 13.79 -5.13 -3.13
C PHE A 131 14.33 -5.19 -1.70
N PHE A 132 13.91 -6.16 -0.89
CA PHE A 132 14.18 -6.12 0.56
C PHE A 132 14.71 -7.43 1.16
N LEU A 133 14.49 -8.57 0.53
CA LEU A 133 14.91 -9.88 1.06
C LEU A 133 16.21 -10.42 0.45
N GLY A 134 16.75 -9.77 -0.60
CA GLY A 134 18.01 -10.16 -1.20
C GLY A 134 17.93 -11.48 -1.97
N GLU A 135 16.76 -11.80 -2.53
CA GLU A 135 16.60 -12.97 -3.40
C GLU A 135 17.39 -12.81 -4.71
N THR A 136 17.81 -13.93 -5.28
CA THR A 136 18.55 -13.93 -6.55
C THR A 136 17.60 -13.77 -7.74
N ASP A 137 18.10 -13.22 -8.85
CA ASP A 137 17.30 -13.07 -10.07
C ASP A 137 16.72 -14.40 -10.57
N ALA A 138 17.48 -15.50 -10.44
CA ALA A 138 16.99 -16.85 -10.78
C ALA A 138 15.75 -17.21 -9.94
N ARG A 139 15.78 -16.94 -8.63
CA ARG A 139 14.64 -17.22 -7.76
C ARG A 139 13.45 -16.31 -8.04
N LEU A 140 13.70 -15.06 -8.42
CA LEU A 140 12.65 -14.12 -8.83
C LEU A 140 11.99 -14.51 -10.15
N VAL A 141 12.76 -15.04 -11.11
CA VAL A 141 12.22 -15.62 -12.36
C VAL A 141 11.32 -16.81 -12.05
N GLU A 142 11.75 -17.72 -11.17
CA GLU A 142 10.91 -18.84 -10.74
C GLU A 142 9.61 -18.36 -10.07
N LEU A 143 9.69 -17.34 -9.22
CA LEU A 143 8.52 -16.77 -8.55
C LEU A 143 7.51 -16.17 -9.53
N LEU A 144 7.98 -15.51 -10.61
CA LEU A 144 7.10 -14.99 -11.65
C LEU A 144 6.51 -16.10 -12.54
N ALA A 145 7.27 -17.16 -12.79
CA ALA A 145 6.74 -18.34 -13.48
C ALA A 145 5.65 -19.04 -12.66
N ASP A 146 5.83 -19.17 -11.34
CA ASP A 146 4.81 -19.65 -10.43
C ASP A 146 3.56 -18.76 -10.45
N TYR A 147 3.74 -17.44 -10.55
CA TYR A 147 2.64 -16.47 -10.65
C TYR A 147 1.86 -16.64 -11.95
N GLU A 148 2.54 -16.67 -13.10
CA GLU A 148 1.92 -16.91 -14.40
C GLU A 148 1.15 -18.24 -14.42
N GLN A 149 1.71 -19.30 -13.83
CA GLN A 149 1.05 -20.61 -13.74
C GLN A 149 -0.25 -20.55 -12.91
N VAL A 150 -0.26 -19.80 -11.81
CA VAL A 150 -1.45 -19.64 -10.95
C VAL A 150 -2.58 -18.94 -11.70
N LEU A 151 -2.26 -17.98 -12.57
CA LEU A 151 -3.26 -17.26 -13.34
C LEU A 151 -3.96 -18.15 -14.39
N GLN A 152 -3.30 -19.20 -14.87
CA GLN A 152 -3.84 -20.13 -15.88
C GLN A 152 -4.40 -19.40 -17.12
N GLY A 153 -3.73 -18.33 -17.56
CA GLY A 153 -4.16 -17.50 -18.69
C GLY A 153 -5.19 -16.41 -18.33
N SER A 154 -5.58 -16.28 -17.06
CA SER A 154 -6.31 -15.11 -16.55
C SER A 154 -5.40 -13.88 -16.54
N GLU A 155 -5.99 -12.71 -16.74
CA GLU A 155 -5.24 -11.45 -16.72
C GLU A 155 -5.06 -10.93 -15.28
N ASP A 156 -3.83 -10.60 -14.93
CA ASP A 156 -3.49 -9.79 -13.75
C ASP A 156 -2.49 -8.71 -14.17
N LEU A 157 -2.93 -7.45 -14.15
CA LEU A 157 -2.15 -6.31 -14.61
C LEU A 157 -0.92 -6.01 -13.75
N ARG A 158 -0.80 -6.66 -12.59
CA ARG A 158 0.38 -6.58 -11.72
C ARG A 158 1.52 -7.46 -12.22
N LEU A 159 1.25 -8.53 -12.95
CA LEU A 159 2.30 -9.43 -13.45
C LEU A 159 3.22 -8.75 -14.48
N PRO A 160 2.73 -8.01 -15.50
CA PRO A 160 3.59 -7.24 -16.41
C PRO A 160 4.47 -6.21 -15.67
N LEU A 161 3.91 -5.55 -14.65
CA LEU A 161 4.66 -4.63 -13.77
C LEU A 161 5.84 -5.34 -13.10
N CYS A 162 5.61 -6.53 -12.53
CA CYS A 162 6.67 -7.32 -11.91
C CYS A 162 7.76 -7.73 -12.91
N HIS A 163 7.39 -8.17 -14.11
CA HIS A 163 8.36 -8.48 -15.16
C HIS A 163 9.20 -7.26 -15.57
N ALA A 164 8.58 -6.10 -15.73
CA ALA A 164 9.28 -4.87 -16.10
C ALA A 164 10.27 -4.44 -15.00
N LEU A 165 9.87 -4.52 -13.72
CA LEU A 165 10.73 -4.25 -12.58
C LEU A 165 11.91 -5.23 -12.48
N LEU A 166 11.70 -6.51 -12.81
CA LEU A 166 12.78 -7.50 -12.83
C LEU A 166 13.80 -7.21 -13.95
N LYS A 167 13.31 -6.84 -15.14
CA LYS A 167 14.15 -6.52 -16.30
C LYS A 167 14.93 -5.21 -16.17
N GLY A 168 14.51 -4.33 -15.26
CA GLY A 168 15.10 -3.00 -15.14
C GLY A 168 14.69 -2.06 -16.29
N ASP A 169 13.52 -2.27 -16.89
CA ASP A 169 13.06 -1.51 -18.05
C ASP A 169 12.09 -0.40 -17.62
N GLY A 170 12.59 0.82 -17.51
CA GLY A 170 11.81 1.97 -17.03
C GLY A 170 10.61 2.33 -17.92
N GLU A 171 10.71 2.14 -19.24
CA GLU A 171 9.62 2.44 -20.17
C GLU A 171 8.49 1.40 -20.04
N GLU A 172 8.86 0.12 -19.95
CA GLU A 172 7.90 -0.96 -19.66
C GLU A 172 7.23 -0.78 -18.29
N VAL A 173 8.00 -0.38 -17.26
CA VAL A 173 7.44 -0.11 -15.92
C VAL A 173 6.43 1.02 -16.00
N ALA A 174 6.76 2.14 -16.65
CA ALA A 174 5.84 3.27 -16.78
C ALA A 174 4.53 2.86 -17.48
N ARG A 175 4.64 2.14 -18.59
CA ARG A 175 3.46 1.71 -19.37
C ARG A 175 2.59 0.72 -18.61
N ALA A 176 3.21 -0.26 -17.94
CA ALA A 176 2.49 -1.25 -17.15
C ALA A 176 1.83 -0.59 -15.92
N LEU A 177 2.48 0.40 -15.30
CA LEU A 177 1.93 1.16 -14.18
C LEU A 177 0.72 1.99 -14.60
N GLU A 178 0.82 2.71 -15.72
CA GLU A 178 -0.31 3.47 -16.27
C GLU A 178 -1.51 2.54 -16.56
N THR A 179 -1.26 1.42 -17.24
CA THR A 179 -2.29 0.41 -17.54
C THR A 179 -2.98 -0.09 -16.27
N PHE A 180 -2.19 -0.46 -15.25
CA PHE A 180 -2.70 -0.88 -13.95
C PHE A 180 -3.58 0.19 -13.29
N LEU A 181 -3.12 1.44 -13.25
CA LEU A 181 -3.84 2.56 -12.60
C LEU A 181 -5.16 2.91 -13.31
N VAL A 182 -5.18 2.86 -14.65
CA VAL A 182 -6.41 3.06 -15.44
C VAL A 182 -7.43 1.95 -15.13
N ALA A 183 -6.99 0.70 -15.08
CA ALA A 183 -7.87 -0.43 -14.78
C ALA A 183 -8.38 -0.41 -13.34
N GLU A 184 -7.53 -0.05 -12.37
CA GLU A 184 -7.91 0.14 -10.98
C GLU A 184 -8.99 1.21 -10.84
N ARG A 185 -8.85 2.31 -11.58
CA ARG A 185 -9.90 3.34 -11.63
C ARG A 185 -11.21 2.80 -12.18
N ALA A 186 -11.16 2.13 -13.33
CA ALA A 186 -12.35 1.53 -13.92
C ALA A 186 -13.00 0.49 -12.99
N ARG A 187 -12.22 -0.23 -12.17
CA ARG A 187 -12.71 -1.12 -11.12
C ARG A 187 -13.43 -0.34 -10.01
N GLN A 188 -12.85 0.74 -9.51
CA GLN A 188 -13.45 1.57 -8.46
C GLN A 188 -14.75 2.25 -8.94
N ASP A 189 -14.78 2.78 -10.16
CA ASP A 189 -15.99 3.36 -10.76
C ASP A 189 -17.12 2.32 -10.86
N ARG A 190 -16.80 1.07 -11.24
CA ARG A 190 -17.78 -0.04 -11.27
C ARG A 190 -18.28 -0.42 -9.87
N LEU A 191 -17.42 -0.35 -8.84
CA LEU A 191 -17.83 -0.59 -7.46
C LEU A 191 -18.77 0.51 -6.96
N LEU A 192 -18.51 1.77 -7.32
CA LEU A 192 -19.39 2.91 -7.01
C LEU A 192 -20.76 2.74 -7.65
N GLN A 193 -20.81 2.43 -8.96
CA GLN A 193 -22.07 2.19 -9.67
C GLN A 193 -22.91 1.04 -9.08
N ARG A 194 -22.25 0.08 -8.42
CA ARG A 194 -22.89 -1.07 -7.78
C ARG A 194 -23.14 -0.86 -6.28
N GLU A 195 -22.87 0.34 -5.75
CA GLU A 195 -22.98 0.68 -4.33
C GLU A 195 -22.16 -0.27 -3.42
N LYS A 196 -21.05 -0.80 -3.94
CA LYS A 196 -20.14 -1.74 -3.24
C LYS A 196 -18.92 -1.06 -2.62
N ILE A 197 -18.91 0.27 -2.61
CA ILE A 197 -17.88 1.09 -1.98
C ILE A 197 -18.56 2.14 -1.12
N SER A 198 -18.07 2.33 0.11
CA SER A 198 -18.60 3.38 0.98
C SER A 198 -18.25 4.76 0.42
N GLU A 199 -19.09 5.75 0.73
CA GLU A 199 -18.82 7.13 0.35
C GLU A 199 -17.47 7.63 0.90
N GLU A 200 -17.13 7.22 2.14
CA GLU A 200 -15.83 7.51 2.74
C GLU A 200 -14.68 6.98 1.90
N ARG A 201 -14.71 5.69 1.55
CA ARG A 201 -13.65 5.04 0.77
C ARG A 201 -13.54 5.66 -0.61
N TRP A 202 -14.68 5.98 -1.23
CA TRP A 202 -14.75 6.67 -2.51
C TRP A 202 -14.18 8.09 -2.45
N ALA A 203 -14.49 8.86 -1.41
CA ALA A 203 -14.02 10.23 -1.23
C ALA A 203 -12.55 10.34 -0.82
N THR A 204 -11.94 9.23 -0.38
CA THR A 204 -10.58 9.21 0.19
C THR A 204 -9.67 8.26 -0.59
N VAL A 205 -9.51 7.02 -0.15
CA VAL A 205 -8.52 6.05 -0.68
C VAL A 205 -8.70 5.71 -2.17
N ALA A 206 -9.88 5.97 -2.75
CA ALA A 206 -10.11 5.83 -4.19
C ALA A 206 -9.61 7.04 -5.02
N GLN A 207 -9.27 8.16 -4.38
CA GLN A 207 -8.81 9.38 -5.07
C GLN A 207 -7.29 9.49 -5.18
N VAL A 208 -6.54 8.70 -4.39
CA VAL A 208 -5.06 8.65 -4.44
C VAL A 208 -4.62 7.19 -4.36
N SER A 209 -3.92 6.74 -5.40
CA SER A 209 -3.32 5.41 -5.47
C SER A 209 -2.03 5.36 -4.66
N VAL A 210 -2.14 4.96 -3.40
CA VAL A 210 -0.99 4.72 -2.51
C VAL A 210 -0.11 3.59 -3.07
N GLU A 211 -0.72 2.57 -3.66
CA GLU A 211 0.02 1.51 -4.34
C GLU A 211 0.78 2.05 -5.55
N GLY A 212 0.19 2.95 -6.33
CA GLY A 212 0.90 3.66 -7.41
C GLY A 212 2.11 4.44 -6.91
N LEU A 213 1.95 5.24 -5.84
CA LEU A 213 3.07 5.96 -5.20
C LEU A 213 4.18 5.01 -4.72
N ALA A 214 3.80 3.88 -4.14
CA ALA A 214 4.73 2.86 -3.68
C ALA A 214 5.51 2.21 -4.84
N LEU A 215 4.82 1.86 -5.93
CA LEU A 215 5.46 1.28 -7.12
C LEU A 215 6.41 2.27 -7.80
N MET A 216 6.05 3.56 -7.86
CA MET A 216 6.97 4.60 -8.33
C MET A 216 8.21 4.70 -7.44
N THR A 217 8.03 4.63 -6.12
CA THR A 217 9.16 4.64 -5.16
C THR A 217 10.09 3.44 -5.36
N LEU A 218 9.54 2.25 -5.64
CA LEU A 218 10.35 1.06 -5.95
C LEU A 218 11.12 1.20 -7.27
N ALA A 219 10.47 1.75 -8.31
CA ALA A 219 11.13 2.02 -9.59
C ALA A 219 12.29 3.03 -9.42
N GLU A 220 12.06 4.14 -8.72
CA GLU A 220 13.10 5.12 -8.38
C GLU A 220 14.24 4.48 -7.57
N HIS A 221 13.92 3.62 -6.60
CA HIS A 221 14.92 2.88 -5.82
C HIS A 221 15.76 1.92 -6.68
N ALA A 222 15.19 1.38 -7.77
CA ALA A 222 15.90 0.59 -8.77
C ALA A 222 16.72 1.43 -9.77
N GLY A 223 16.73 2.76 -9.65
CA GLY A 223 17.38 3.64 -10.63
C GLY A 223 16.56 3.86 -11.90
N LEU A 224 15.24 3.64 -11.85
CA LEU A 224 14.29 3.79 -12.96
C LEU A 224 13.31 4.95 -12.67
N PRO A 225 13.76 6.22 -12.71
CA PRO A 225 12.88 7.34 -12.43
C PRO A 225 11.75 7.41 -13.47
N LEU A 226 10.51 7.39 -13.01
CA LEU A 226 9.33 7.43 -13.87
C LEU A 226 8.87 8.88 -14.07
N VAL A 227 8.99 9.38 -15.29
CA VAL A 227 8.61 10.74 -15.67
C VAL A 227 7.23 10.72 -16.33
N GLY A 228 6.37 11.70 -15.99
CA GLY A 228 5.04 11.83 -16.57
C GLY A 228 3.95 12.01 -15.51
N GLU A 229 2.70 12.08 -15.95
CA GLU A 229 1.53 12.07 -15.08
C GLU A 229 0.91 10.67 -15.08
N PHE A 230 0.58 10.18 -13.89
CA PHE A 230 0.00 8.86 -13.70
C PHE A 230 -1.37 9.01 -13.02
N PRO A 231 -2.42 8.30 -13.49
CA PRO A 231 -3.75 8.41 -12.90
C PRO A 231 -3.74 8.13 -11.39
N PHE A 232 -4.39 9.00 -10.61
CA PHE A 232 -4.46 8.89 -9.14
C PHE A 232 -3.12 8.96 -8.41
N VAL A 233 -2.05 9.39 -9.08
CA VAL A 233 -0.75 9.64 -8.46
C VAL A 233 -0.34 11.10 -8.70
N PRO A 234 -0.98 12.06 -8.01
CA PRO A 234 -0.76 13.47 -8.26
C PRO A 234 0.72 13.86 -8.07
N SER A 235 1.26 14.70 -8.94
CA SER A 235 2.64 15.22 -8.84
C SER A 235 2.97 15.81 -7.46
N LEU A 236 2.01 16.50 -6.84
CA LEU A 236 2.20 17.05 -5.49
C LEU A 236 2.39 15.96 -4.41
N ALA A 237 1.76 14.79 -4.57
CA ALA A 237 1.96 13.66 -3.66
C ALA A 237 3.34 12.99 -3.88
N ARG A 238 3.95 13.14 -5.06
CA ARG A 238 5.30 12.62 -5.38
C ARG A 238 6.42 13.51 -4.84
N ALA A 239 6.16 14.81 -4.69
CA ALA A 239 7.18 15.84 -4.51
C ALA A 239 7.90 15.89 -3.14
N ARG A 240 7.65 14.95 -2.21
CA ARG A 240 8.18 15.02 -0.83
C ARG A 240 8.95 13.79 -0.40
N GLY A 241 10.00 14.04 0.40
CA GLY A 241 10.88 13.03 0.98
C GLY A 241 10.35 12.42 2.28
N ARG A 242 11.04 11.37 2.76
CA ARG A 242 10.76 10.68 4.03
C ARG A 242 10.46 11.64 5.19
N PRO A 243 9.31 11.50 5.89
CA PRO A 243 9.00 12.28 7.08
C PRO A 243 10.07 12.15 8.18
N ARG A 244 10.39 13.28 8.84
CA ARG A 244 11.28 13.30 10.01
C ARG A 244 10.46 13.11 11.28
N LEU A 245 9.97 11.89 11.50
CA LEU A 245 9.13 11.54 12.64
C LEU A 245 9.75 10.39 13.46
N PRO A 246 9.62 10.42 14.80
CA PRO A 246 9.97 9.27 15.64
C PRO A 246 9.23 7.99 15.22
N VAL A 247 9.85 6.84 15.42
CA VAL A 247 9.29 5.52 15.05
C VAL A 247 7.98 5.20 15.80
N ASP A 248 7.77 5.78 16.97
CA ASP A 248 6.60 5.64 17.82
C ASP A 248 5.56 6.77 17.64
N SER A 249 5.79 7.68 16.68
CA SER A 249 4.88 8.80 16.39
C SER A 249 3.46 8.37 15.97
N TRP A 250 3.26 7.10 15.61
CA TRP A 250 1.96 6.49 15.37
C TRP A 250 1.11 6.35 16.65
N ARG A 251 1.68 6.52 17.83
CA ARG A 251 0.90 6.61 19.08
C ARG A 251 0.27 7.99 19.27
N SER A 252 0.85 9.02 18.64
CA SER A 252 0.28 10.37 18.64
C SER A 252 -0.72 10.50 17.48
N LEU A 253 -1.98 10.71 17.85
CA LEU A 253 -3.10 10.87 16.92
C LEU A 253 -3.30 12.31 16.44
N ASP A 254 -2.40 13.22 16.82
CA ASP A 254 -2.38 14.60 16.34
C ASP A 254 -1.87 14.67 14.89
#